data_AF-A0AAV2PVX3-F1
#
_entry.id   AF-A0AAV2PVX3-F1
#
_cell.length_a   1.000
_cell.length_b   1.000
_cell.length_c   1.000
_cell.angle_alpha   90.00
_cell.angle_beta   90.00
_cell.angle_gamma   90.00
#
_symmetry.space_group_name_H-M   'P 1'
#
loop_
_entity.id
_entity.type
_entity.pdbx_description
1 polymer ?
#
loop_
_entity_poly.entity_id
_entity_poly.type
_entity_poly.pdbx_seq_one_letter_code
_entity_poly.pdbx_strand_id
1 'polypeptide(L)'
;VIYSGMLIATFTAPLLEPPIDYLEDLPAAVSRGYTIGIWEDTSGYRLFQKATTGIYNDVWKLFDPQESFFSKDKDFIRKVAGGEHIYIANRMYSMGIIAETGQSRLRLSKASFFPQHCGVVTASGCPFRKAINQILIRLNEAGLVDMWLNEELRKVNVEEDAADSNIIVLALEHV
;
A
#
# COMPACT_ATOMS: atom_id res chain seq x y z
N VAL A 1 -35.35 -23.51 21.10
CA VAL A 1 -33.92 -23.73 21.45
C VAL A 1 -33.00 -23.69 20.23
N ILE A 2 -33.43 -24.20 19.07
CA ILE A 2 -32.62 -24.17 17.83
C ILE A 2 -32.42 -22.74 17.30
N TYR A 3 -33.45 -21.90 17.35
CA TYR A 3 -33.40 -20.51 16.89
C TYR A 3 -32.42 -19.63 17.70
N SER A 4 -32.38 -19.80 19.02
CA SER A 4 -31.46 -19.09 19.90
C SER A 4 -30.00 -19.51 19.69
N GLY A 5 -29.76 -20.80 19.40
CA GLY A 5 -28.42 -21.29 19.07
C GLY A 5 -27.90 -20.76 17.74
N MET A 6 -28.77 -20.68 16.73
CA MET A 6 -28.40 -20.14 15.42
C MET A 6 -28.13 -18.63 15.49
N LEU A 7 -28.96 -17.87 16.22
CA LEU A 7 -28.76 -16.44 16.44
C LEU A 7 -27.44 -16.14 17.17
N ILE A 8 -27.15 -16.90 18.24
CA ILE A 8 -25.89 -16.75 18.97
C ILE A 8 -24.71 -17.07 18.05
N ALA A 9 -24.79 -18.12 17.22
CA ALA A 9 -23.74 -18.46 16.26
C ALA A 9 -23.50 -17.35 15.21
N THR A 10 -24.55 -16.68 14.74
CA THR A 10 -24.41 -15.55 13.80
C THR A 10 -23.74 -14.33 14.45
N PHE A 11 -23.92 -14.14 15.77
CA PHE A 11 -23.29 -13.03 16.50
C PHE A 11 -21.93 -13.37 17.11
N THR A 12 -21.61 -14.65 17.33
CA THR A 12 -20.28 -15.08 17.83
C THR A 12 -19.27 -15.32 16.71
N ALA A 13 -19.70 -15.55 15.48
CA ALA A 13 -18.84 -15.50 14.32
C ALA A 13 -18.78 -14.05 13.82
N PRO A 14 -17.72 -13.28 14.10
CA PRO A 14 -17.56 -12.00 13.45
C PRO A 14 -17.54 -12.22 11.94
N LEU A 15 -18.44 -11.55 11.21
CA LEU A 15 -18.40 -11.41 9.74
C LEU A 15 -17.20 -10.54 9.31
N LEU A 16 -16.04 -10.69 9.97
CA LEU A 16 -14.83 -10.04 9.52
C LEU A 16 -14.34 -10.80 8.31
N GLU A 17 -14.39 -10.13 7.16
CA GLU A 17 -13.73 -10.63 5.98
C GLU A 17 -12.23 -10.84 6.27
N PRO A 18 -11.64 -11.93 5.77
CA PRO A 18 -10.24 -12.20 6.02
C PRO A 18 -9.40 -11.06 5.44
N PRO A 19 -8.48 -10.49 6.24
CA PRO A 19 -7.66 -9.38 5.80
C PRO A 19 -6.73 -9.83 4.68
N ILE A 20 -6.48 -8.94 3.74
CA ILE A 20 -5.56 -9.15 2.61
C ILE A 20 -4.19 -8.67 3.09
N ASP A 21 -3.42 -9.59 3.65
CA ASP A 21 -2.10 -9.26 4.20
C ASP A 21 -0.98 -9.53 3.18
N TYR A 22 -1.24 -10.37 2.18
CA TYR A 22 -0.27 -10.83 1.19
C TYR A 22 -0.74 -10.65 -0.26
N LEU A 23 0.22 -10.70 -1.19
CA LEU A 23 -0.08 -10.55 -2.63
C LEU A 23 -0.85 -11.76 -3.16
N GLU A 24 -0.62 -12.93 -2.58
CA GLU A 24 -1.27 -14.20 -2.88
C GLU A 24 -2.77 -14.21 -2.51
N ASP A 25 -3.21 -13.30 -1.64
CA ASP A 25 -4.60 -13.18 -1.22
C ASP A 25 -5.44 -12.37 -2.23
N LEU A 26 -4.79 -11.66 -3.17
CA LEU A 26 -5.45 -10.81 -4.16
C LEU A 26 -6.44 -11.55 -5.08
N PRO A 27 -6.12 -12.73 -5.64
CA PRO A 27 -7.08 -13.46 -6.47
C PRO A 27 -8.36 -13.85 -5.71
N ALA A 28 -8.21 -14.20 -4.43
CA ALA A 28 -9.34 -14.50 -3.55
C ALA A 28 -10.14 -13.23 -3.20
N ALA A 29 -9.51 -12.06 -3.18
CA ALA A 29 -10.19 -10.79 -2.98
C ALA A 29 -10.97 -10.35 -4.23
N VAL A 30 -10.41 -10.50 -5.43
CA VAL A 30 -11.14 -10.21 -6.67
C VAL A 30 -12.36 -11.11 -6.82
N SER A 31 -12.25 -12.38 -6.42
CA SER A 31 -13.38 -13.31 -6.37
C SER A 31 -14.50 -12.88 -5.39
N ARG A 32 -14.17 -12.04 -4.39
CA ARG A 32 -15.11 -11.45 -3.43
C ARG A 32 -15.76 -10.15 -3.96
N GLY A 33 -15.33 -9.64 -5.11
CA GLY A 33 -15.85 -8.41 -5.73
C GLY A 33 -14.98 -7.17 -5.51
N TYR A 34 -13.76 -7.32 -4.99
CA TYR A 34 -12.84 -6.18 -4.87
C TYR A 34 -12.15 -5.86 -6.20
N THR A 35 -12.07 -4.58 -6.53
CA THR A 35 -11.28 -4.10 -7.68
C THR A 35 -9.88 -3.70 -7.22
N ILE A 36 -8.85 -4.25 -7.88
CA ILE A 36 -7.46 -3.88 -7.61
C ILE A 36 -7.11 -2.67 -8.46
N GLY A 37 -6.42 -1.68 -7.90
CA GLY A 37 -5.86 -0.61 -8.69
C GLY A 37 -4.42 -0.24 -8.34
N ILE A 38 -3.78 0.36 -9.33
CA ILE A 38 -2.40 0.81 -9.30
C ILE A 38 -2.29 2.14 -10.04
N TRP A 39 -1.37 2.98 -9.60
CA TRP A 39 -1.09 4.22 -10.30
C TRP A 39 -0.31 3.96 -11.59
N GLU A 40 -0.83 4.50 -12.69
CA GLU A 40 -0.18 4.54 -13.99
C GLU A 40 1.24 5.12 -13.90
N ASP A 41 2.13 4.65 -14.78
CA ASP A 41 3.53 5.09 -14.90
C ASP A 41 4.43 4.94 -13.67
N THR A 42 3.95 4.29 -12.61
CA THR A 42 4.78 3.98 -11.45
C THR A 42 5.74 2.82 -11.69
N SER A 43 6.75 2.72 -10.83
CA SER A 43 7.67 1.57 -10.79
C SER A 43 6.93 0.25 -10.54
N GLY A 44 5.88 0.27 -9.69
CA GLY A 44 5.01 -0.87 -9.45
C GLY A 44 4.26 -1.29 -10.71
N TYR A 45 3.65 -0.35 -11.44
CA TYR A 45 2.98 -0.62 -12.71
C TYR A 45 3.92 -1.33 -13.70
N ARG A 46 5.14 -0.82 -13.87
CA ARG A 46 6.14 -1.41 -14.77
C ARG A 46 6.62 -2.79 -14.32
N LEU A 47 6.63 -3.07 -13.01
CA LEU A 47 6.99 -4.37 -12.47
C LEU A 47 5.96 -5.43 -12.90
N PHE A 48 4.67 -5.17 -12.70
CA PHE A 48 3.61 -6.09 -13.09
C PHE A 48 3.51 -6.22 -14.62
N GLN A 49 3.65 -5.12 -15.36
CA GLN A 49 3.64 -5.14 -16.83
C GLN A 49 4.76 -6.00 -17.43
N LYS A 50 5.96 -5.99 -16.82
CA LYS A 50 7.11 -6.76 -17.31
C LYS A 50 7.12 -8.21 -16.81
N ALA A 51 6.33 -8.54 -15.79
CA ALA A 51 6.32 -9.88 -15.23
C ALA A 51 5.71 -10.87 -16.23
N THR A 52 6.54 -11.79 -16.75
CA THR A 52 6.08 -12.80 -17.71
C THR A 52 5.58 -14.08 -17.02
N THR A 53 6.04 -14.36 -15.79
CA THR A 53 5.73 -15.60 -15.05
C THR A 53 5.59 -15.33 -13.56
N GLY A 54 4.82 -16.18 -12.86
CA GLY A 54 4.64 -16.13 -11.41
C GLY A 54 3.50 -15.22 -10.96
N ILE A 55 3.39 -15.02 -9.64
CA ILE A 55 2.27 -14.34 -8.96
C ILE A 55 2.06 -12.92 -9.52
N TYR A 56 3.12 -12.20 -9.86
CA TYR A 56 3.00 -10.86 -10.45
C TYR A 56 2.26 -10.84 -11.79
N ASN A 57 2.46 -11.85 -12.65
CA ASN A 57 1.72 -11.96 -13.91
C ASN A 57 0.26 -12.35 -13.65
N ASP A 58 0.01 -13.21 -12.67
CA ASP A 58 -1.34 -13.62 -12.34
C ASP A 58 -2.15 -12.46 -11.74
N VAL A 59 -1.53 -11.63 -10.89
CA VAL A 59 -2.11 -10.37 -10.43
C VAL A 59 -2.28 -9.39 -11.59
N TRP A 60 -1.34 -9.36 -12.55
CA TRP A 60 -1.44 -8.47 -13.71
C TRP A 60 -2.70 -8.74 -14.56
N LYS A 61 -3.07 -10.01 -14.72
CA LYS A 61 -4.28 -10.42 -15.45
C LYS A 61 -5.59 -10.02 -14.74
N LEU A 62 -5.53 -9.72 -13.45
CA LEU A 62 -6.70 -9.30 -12.66
C LEU A 62 -6.99 -7.80 -12.79
N PHE A 63 -6.07 -7.01 -13.35
CA PHE A 63 -6.32 -5.58 -13.55
C PHE A 63 -7.25 -5.35 -14.74
N ASP A 64 -8.29 -4.53 -14.52
CA ASP A 64 -9.14 -4.01 -15.58
C ASP A 64 -8.62 -2.63 -16.01
N PRO A 65 -8.27 -2.43 -17.29
CA PRO A 65 -7.80 -1.13 -17.78
C PRO A 65 -8.71 0.07 -17.51
N GLN A 66 -10.01 -0.13 -17.29
CA GLN A 66 -10.94 0.98 -17.06
C GLN A 66 -11.11 1.36 -15.59
N GLU A 67 -10.94 0.41 -14.67
CA GLU A 67 -11.21 0.64 -13.24
C GLU A 67 -9.95 0.60 -12.37
N SER A 68 -8.93 -0.12 -12.81
CA SER A 68 -7.70 -0.35 -12.04
C SER A 68 -6.67 0.76 -12.15
N PHE A 69 -6.76 1.61 -13.17
CA PHE A 69 -5.76 2.65 -13.41
C PHE A 69 -6.27 4.01 -12.92
N PHE A 70 -5.51 4.59 -11.99
CA PHE A 70 -5.81 5.90 -11.42
C PHE A 70 -4.82 6.94 -11.93
N SER A 71 -5.32 8.05 -12.47
CA SER A 71 -4.48 9.19 -12.90
C SER A 71 -4.46 10.35 -11.88
N LYS A 72 -5.27 10.32 -10.80
CA LYS A 72 -5.36 11.39 -9.79
C LYS A 72 -5.46 10.87 -8.34
N ASP A 73 -4.56 11.37 -7.48
CA ASP A 73 -4.41 10.98 -6.06
C ASP A 73 -5.68 11.07 -5.19
N LYS A 74 -6.54 12.07 -5.43
CA LYS A 74 -7.72 12.29 -4.57
C LYS A 74 -8.91 11.37 -4.88
N ASP A 75 -9.02 10.91 -6.11
CA ASP A 75 -10.10 10.00 -6.52
C ASP A 75 -9.82 8.59 -6.00
N PHE A 76 -8.54 8.25 -5.91
CA PHE A 76 -8.04 7.02 -5.33
C PHE A 76 -8.46 6.86 -3.85
N ILE A 77 -8.12 7.83 -3.00
CA ILE A 77 -8.42 7.76 -1.55
C ILE A 77 -9.92 7.61 -1.32
N ARG A 78 -10.75 8.27 -2.12
CA ARG A 78 -12.22 8.19 -2.04
C ARG A 78 -12.75 6.81 -2.42
N LYS A 79 -12.23 6.20 -3.48
CA LYS A 79 -12.64 4.86 -3.93
C LYS A 79 -12.23 3.77 -2.94
N VAL A 80 -11.02 3.89 -2.40
CA VAL A 80 -10.51 3.01 -1.36
C VAL A 80 -11.31 3.21 -0.08
N ALA A 81 -11.54 4.45 0.37
CA ALA A 81 -12.44 4.78 1.48
C ALA A 81 -13.90 4.30 1.27
N GLY A 82 -14.30 4.02 0.03
CA GLY A 82 -15.60 3.47 -0.34
C GLY A 82 -15.75 1.97 -0.07
N GLY A 83 -14.67 1.24 0.27
CA GLY A 83 -14.73 -0.14 0.74
C GLY A 83 -14.62 -1.23 -0.33
N GLU A 84 -14.57 -0.88 -1.62
CA GLU A 84 -14.62 -1.87 -2.72
C GLU A 84 -13.30 -1.97 -3.50
N HIS A 85 -12.28 -1.18 -3.13
CA HIS A 85 -11.06 -1.06 -3.92
C HIS A 85 -9.81 -1.36 -3.07
N ILE A 86 -8.88 -2.12 -3.65
CA ILE A 86 -7.57 -2.43 -3.08
C ILE A 86 -6.51 -1.67 -3.85
N TYR A 87 -5.57 -1.06 -3.14
CA TYR A 87 -4.50 -0.31 -3.80
C TYR A 87 -3.15 -0.94 -3.64
N ILE A 88 -2.34 -0.87 -4.70
CA ILE A 88 -0.93 -1.23 -4.63
C ILE A 88 -0.08 0.03 -4.77
N ALA A 89 0.61 0.41 -3.69
CA ALA A 89 1.48 1.59 -3.67
C ALA A 89 2.71 1.44 -2.78
N ASN A 90 3.60 2.42 -2.86
CA ASN A 90 4.76 2.51 -1.97
C ASN A 90 4.31 2.71 -0.52
N ARG A 91 4.88 1.94 0.40
CA ARG A 91 4.56 2.02 1.83
C ARG A 91 4.71 3.41 2.39
N MET A 92 5.79 4.12 2.04
CA MET A 92 6.04 5.46 2.55
C MET A 92 4.92 6.42 2.12
N TYR A 93 4.47 6.31 0.87
CA TYR A 93 3.35 7.09 0.35
C TYR A 93 2.03 6.70 1.04
N SER A 94 1.76 5.41 1.22
CA SER A 94 0.59 4.90 1.93
C SER A 94 0.55 5.36 3.39
N MET A 95 1.69 5.36 4.09
CA MET A 95 1.81 5.85 5.47
C MET A 95 1.50 7.34 5.56
N GLY A 96 1.99 8.16 4.61
CA GLY A 96 1.65 9.58 4.52
C GLY A 96 0.14 9.80 4.36
N ILE A 97 -0.50 9.07 3.43
CA ILE A 97 -1.96 9.16 3.22
C ILE A 97 -2.75 8.76 4.46
N ILE A 98 -2.41 7.62 5.06
CA ILE A 98 -3.10 7.11 6.26
C ILE A 98 -3.05 8.15 7.37
N ALA A 99 -1.88 8.77 7.54
CA ALA A 99 -1.72 9.74 8.58
C ALA A 99 -2.47 11.05 8.25
N GLU A 100 -2.46 11.53 7.01
CA GLU A 100 -3.23 12.74 6.61
C GLU A 100 -4.75 12.55 6.69
N THR A 101 -5.24 11.34 6.39
CA THR A 101 -6.68 11.03 6.29
C THR A 101 -7.28 10.53 7.62
N GLY A 102 -6.43 10.14 8.57
CA GLY A 102 -6.82 9.46 9.81
C GLY A 102 -6.92 7.94 9.61
N GLN A 103 -6.44 7.18 10.60
CA GLN A 103 -6.27 5.72 10.52
C GLN A 103 -7.59 4.91 10.47
N SER A 104 -8.73 5.52 10.76
CA SER A 104 -9.98 4.79 11.06
C SER A 104 -10.60 4.06 9.86
N ARG A 105 -10.08 4.22 8.64
CA ARG A 105 -10.65 3.59 7.43
C ARG A 105 -9.64 2.90 6.54
N LEU A 106 -8.33 3.01 6.80
CA LEU A 106 -7.30 2.51 5.89
C LEU A 106 -6.36 1.58 6.64
N ARG A 107 -6.12 0.39 6.10
CA ARG A 107 -5.19 -0.58 6.65
C ARG A 107 -4.06 -0.84 5.67
N LEU A 108 -2.83 -0.83 6.19
CA LEU A 108 -1.66 -1.26 5.46
C LEU A 108 -1.54 -2.79 5.48
N SER A 109 -1.17 -3.41 4.37
CA SER A 109 -0.83 -4.84 4.35
C SER A 109 0.39 -5.14 5.22
N LYS A 110 0.46 -6.35 5.76
CA LYS A 110 1.62 -6.78 6.57
C LYS A 110 2.85 -7.06 5.73
N ALA A 111 2.67 -7.66 4.55
CA ALA A 111 3.78 -8.06 3.70
C ALA A 111 4.12 -6.98 2.68
N SER A 112 5.42 -6.73 2.54
CA SER A 112 5.99 -6.15 1.34
C SER A 112 6.45 -7.25 0.40
N PHE A 113 6.28 -7.01 -0.89
CA PHE A 113 6.61 -7.95 -1.94
C PHE A 113 7.71 -7.46 -2.88
N PHE A 114 8.20 -6.22 -2.77
CA PHE A 114 9.28 -5.72 -3.62
C PHE A 114 10.04 -4.55 -2.99
N PRO A 115 11.37 -4.65 -2.79
CA PRO A 115 12.17 -3.59 -2.21
C PRO A 115 12.29 -2.41 -3.18
N GLN A 116 11.90 -1.22 -2.73
CA GLN A 116 11.95 0.00 -3.54
C GLN A 116 12.79 1.08 -2.88
N HIS A 117 13.94 1.38 -3.47
CA HIS A 117 14.83 2.42 -3.01
C HIS A 117 14.46 3.78 -3.63
N CYS A 118 14.44 4.83 -2.81
CA CYS A 118 14.41 6.21 -3.29
C CYS A 118 15.84 6.71 -3.52
N GLY A 119 16.05 7.51 -4.56
CA GLY A 119 17.37 8.04 -4.88
C GLY A 119 17.29 9.34 -5.68
N VAL A 120 18.40 10.08 -5.69
CA VAL A 120 18.51 11.33 -6.45
C VAL A 120 18.93 11.01 -7.88
N VAL A 121 18.07 11.36 -8.83
CA VAL A 121 18.34 11.19 -10.26
C VAL A 121 19.21 12.35 -10.75
N THR A 122 20.30 12.04 -11.45
CA THR A 122 21.20 13.03 -12.07
C THR A 122 21.38 12.74 -13.55
N ALA A 123 21.66 13.77 -14.35
CA ALA A 123 21.97 13.60 -15.76
C ALA A 123 23.20 12.69 -15.96
N SER A 124 23.21 11.94 -17.05
CA SER A 124 24.36 11.11 -17.42
C SER A 124 25.61 11.98 -17.55
N GLY A 125 26.71 11.59 -16.89
CA GLY A 125 27.96 12.35 -16.88
C GLY A 125 28.01 13.54 -15.91
N CYS A 126 27.01 13.72 -15.03
CA CYS A 126 27.04 14.81 -14.05
C CYS A 126 28.30 14.76 -13.18
N PRO A 127 29.13 15.83 -13.15
CA PRO A 127 30.39 15.84 -12.41
C PRO A 127 30.18 15.76 -10.89
N PHE A 128 29.00 16.17 -10.41
CA PHE A 128 28.67 16.19 -8.99
C PHE A 128 28.13 14.87 -8.45
N ARG A 129 27.90 13.86 -9.30
CA ARG A 129 27.32 12.57 -8.87
C ARG A 129 28.08 11.94 -7.70
N LYS A 130 29.42 11.97 -7.75
CA LYS A 130 30.26 11.42 -6.68
C LYS A 130 30.14 12.21 -5.37
N ALA A 131 30.11 13.54 -5.46
CA ALA A 131 29.95 14.41 -4.30
C ALA A 131 28.57 14.24 -3.64
N ILE A 132 27.51 14.18 -4.44
CA ILE A 132 26.14 13.92 -3.97
C ILE A 132 26.06 12.58 -3.26
N ASN A 133 26.60 11.51 -3.85
CA ASN A 133 26.60 10.19 -3.22
C ASN A 133 27.32 10.18 -1.87
N GLN A 134 28.47 10.87 -1.76
CA GLN A 134 29.19 10.97 -0.49
C GLN A 134 28.39 11.72 0.58
N ILE A 135 27.68 12.77 0.20
CA ILE A 135 26.79 13.51 1.11
C ILE A 135 25.64 12.60 1.56
N LEU A 136 24.99 11.88 0.65
CA LEU A 136 23.90 10.96 0.98
C LEU A 136 24.35 9.87 1.95
N ILE A 137 25.53 9.28 1.73
CA ILE A 137 26.12 8.29 2.65
C ILE A 137 26.33 8.92 4.04
N ARG A 138 26.94 10.10 4.12
CA ARG A 138 27.17 10.78 5.40
C ARG A 138 25.88 11.13 6.13
N LEU A 139 24.85 11.57 5.40
CA LEU A 139 23.53 11.87 5.97
C LEU A 139 22.88 10.61 6.55
N ASN A 140 23.02 9.48 5.85
CA ASN A 140 22.52 8.19 6.31
C ASN A 140 23.29 7.68 7.53
N GLU A 141 24.63 7.72 7.49
CA GLU A 141 25.51 7.32 8.61
C GLU A 141 25.31 8.18 9.86
N ALA A 142 24.96 9.46 9.67
CA ALA A 142 24.63 10.37 10.77
C ALA A 142 23.20 10.17 11.33
N GLY A 143 22.40 9.29 10.74
CA GLY A 143 21.00 9.04 11.13
C GLY A 143 20.05 10.20 10.85
N LEU A 144 20.46 11.19 10.04
CA LEU A 144 19.65 12.37 9.74
C LEU A 144 18.41 12.03 8.90
N VAL A 145 18.56 11.04 8.01
CA VAL A 145 17.44 10.54 7.20
C VAL A 145 16.34 9.95 8.08
N ASP A 146 16.71 9.08 9.02
CA ASP A 146 15.77 8.46 9.95
C ASP A 146 15.14 9.50 10.90
N MET A 147 15.93 10.47 11.35
CA MET A 147 15.44 11.57 12.18
C MET A 147 14.37 12.37 11.45
N TRP A 148 14.63 12.81 10.21
CA TRP A 148 13.66 13.56 9.42
C TRP A 148 12.42 12.73 9.08
N LEU A 149 12.60 11.45 8.72
CA LEU A 149 11.48 10.55 8.45
C LEU A 149 10.56 10.44 9.67
N ASN A 150 11.13 10.22 10.85
CA ASN A 150 10.35 10.13 12.10
C ASN A 150 9.71 11.46 12.48
N GLU A 151 10.37 12.58 12.23
CA GLU A 151 9.81 13.91 12.49
C GLU A 151 8.60 14.18 11.58
N GLU A 152 8.73 13.89 10.29
CA GLU A 152 7.61 14.02 9.35
C GLU A 152 6.47 13.10 9.74
N LEU A 153 6.71 11.82 10.02
CA LEU A 153 5.67 10.89 10.47
C LEU A 153 4.98 11.34 11.77
N ARG A 154 5.72 11.91 12.72
CA ARG A 154 5.16 12.43 13.98
C ARG A 154 4.23 13.62 13.79
N LYS A 155 4.50 14.49 12.80
CA LYS A 155 3.58 15.59 12.47
C LYS A 155 2.20 15.10 12.07
N VAL A 156 2.08 13.83 11.68
CA VAL A 156 0.87 13.25 11.13
C VAL A 156 0.14 12.28 12.09
N ASN A 157 0.70 11.95 13.26
CA ASN A 157 -0.01 11.13 14.26
C ASN A 157 -1.06 11.95 15.05
N VAL A 158 -2.31 11.90 14.60
CA VAL A 158 -3.51 12.05 15.44
C VAL A 158 -3.88 10.67 16.00
N GLU A 159 -4.01 10.63 17.33
CA GLU A 159 -4.56 9.61 18.24
C GLU A 159 -4.90 8.22 17.66
N GLU A 160 -4.18 7.21 18.20
CA GLU A 160 -4.60 5.81 18.19
C GLU A 160 -5.97 5.66 18.87
N ASP A 161 -7.03 5.41 18.10
CA ASP A 161 -8.25 4.84 18.66
C ASP A 161 -9.01 3.95 17.65
N ALA A 162 -9.29 2.73 18.15
CA ALA A 162 -10.32 1.74 17.83
C ALA A 162 -10.64 1.34 16.37
N ALA A 163 -10.37 0.05 16.12
CA ALA A 163 -11.29 -0.98 15.60
C ALA A 163 -12.54 -0.54 14.84
N ASP A 164 -12.53 -0.67 13.52
CA ASP A 164 -13.47 -1.49 12.72
C ASP A 164 -13.03 -1.49 11.24
N SER A 165 -13.27 -2.62 10.55
CA SER A 165 -12.83 -2.98 9.18
C SER A 165 -13.18 -1.93 8.11
N ASN A 166 -12.53 -1.78 6.94
CA ASN A 166 -12.56 -2.78 5.85
C ASN A 166 -11.76 -2.34 4.58
N ILE A 167 -10.48 -1.92 4.65
CA ILE A 167 -9.80 -1.45 3.41
C ILE A 167 -8.28 -1.71 3.42
N ILE A 168 -7.79 -2.50 2.45
CA ILE A 168 -6.37 -2.85 2.31
C ILE A 168 -5.67 -1.96 1.28
N VAL A 169 -4.62 -1.28 1.72
CA VAL A 169 -3.57 -0.70 0.89
C VAL A 169 -2.37 -1.65 0.96
N LEU A 170 -2.14 -2.39 -0.12
CA LEU A 170 -0.94 -3.20 -0.30
C LEU A 170 0.27 -2.28 -0.47
N ALA A 171 1.14 -2.35 0.52
CA ALA A 171 2.27 -1.48 0.65
C ALA A 171 3.56 -2.18 0.21
N LEU A 172 4.23 -1.61 -0.77
CA LEU A 172 5.57 -1.93 -1.22
C LEU A 172 6.59 -1.36 -0.21
N GLU A 173 7.34 -2.23 0.47
CA GLU A 173 8.40 -1.88 1.42
C GLU A 173 9.77 -2.46 1.07
N HIS A 174 10.77 -1.75 1.59
CA HIS A 174 12.17 -2.08 1.65
C HIS A 174 12.51 -3.00 2.82
N VAL A 175 13.48 -3.91 2.63
CA VAL A 175 14.31 -4.46 3.72
C VAL A 175 15.57 -3.59 3.83
#